data_AF-A0A5R2N5X0-F1
#
_entry.id   AF-A0A5R2N5X0-F1
#
_cell.length_a   1.000
_cell.length_b   1.000
_cell.length_c   1.000
_cell.angle_alpha   90.00
_cell.angle_beta   90.00
_cell.angle_gamma   90.00
#
_symmetry.space_group_name_H-M   'P 1'
#
loop_
_entity.id
_entity.type
_entity.pdbx_description
1 polymer ?
#
loop_
_entity_poly.entity_id
_entity_poly.type
_entity_poly.pdbx_seq_one_letter_code
_entity_poly.pdbx_strand_id
1 'polypeptide(L)'
;DFFSSPSDVDVEGTRRLLAASQRANVSHFIFVSIVGLDFSTLPYSRVKLAGEQLVRESPLSWSVIRATPFFYLLAQMLAGLRWLPVWLLPTSPSNPVDTRDVARYLAQAVSDGERGVRPQIGGPEVMPFSTFARQYRDVLGLRRLILPFPVSRKISLALGLVETSERLGERTWKAWLSEQGGCAP
;
A
#
# COMPACT_ATOMS: atom_id res chain seq x y z
N ASP A 1 -11.53 5.38 -5.41
CA ASP A 1 -12.03 6.33 -4.40
C ASP A 1 -11.22 6.33 -3.11
N PHE A 2 -9.98 6.84 -3.19
CA PHE A 2 -9.06 6.97 -2.05
C PHE A 2 -9.41 8.13 -1.10
N PHE A 3 -10.17 9.10 -1.60
CA PHE A 3 -10.52 10.33 -0.87
C PHE A 3 -11.94 10.31 -0.29
N SER A 4 -12.74 9.30 -0.64
CA SER A 4 -14.17 9.26 -0.33
C SER A 4 -14.64 7.93 0.23
N SER A 5 -13.75 6.99 0.63
CA SER A 5 -14.20 5.81 1.37
C SER A 5 -14.81 6.28 2.70
N PRO A 6 -16.14 6.24 2.87
CA PRO A 6 -16.75 6.64 4.12
C PRO A 6 -16.29 5.64 5.19
N SER A 7 -16.05 6.10 6.41
CA SER A 7 -15.81 5.23 7.58
C SER A 7 -16.81 4.07 7.68
N ASP A 8 -18.03 4.33 7.20
CA ASP A 8 -19.16 3.42 7.18
C ASP A 8 -18.97 2.23 6.22
N VAL A 9 -18.16 2.37 5.16
CA VAL A 9 -17.89 1.26 4.24
C VAL A 9 -16.78 0.36 4.81
N ASP A 10 -15.72 0.94 5.35
CA ASP A 10 -14.57 0.16 5.80
C ASP A 10 -14.83 -0.52 7.16
N VAL A 11 -15.29 0.20 8.18
CA VAL A 11 -15.44 -0.38 9.54
C VAL A 11 -16.69 -1.25 9.63
N GLU A 12 -17.85 -0.72 9.23
CA GLU A 12 -19.12 -1.46 9.26
C GLU A 12 -19.16 -2.55 8.19
N GLY A 13 -18.56 -2.33 7.02
CA GLY A 13 -18.35 -3.40 6.05
C GLY A 13 -17.49 -4.54 6.59
N THR A 14 -16.37 -4.23 7.26
CA THR A 14 -15.52 -5.26 7.91
C THR A 14 -16.30 -6.02 8.97
N ARG A 15 -17.05 -5.33 9.82
CA ARG A 15 -17.90 -5.96 10.85
C ARG A 15 -18.93 -6.92 10.23
N ARG A 16 -19.63 -6.49 9.19
CA ARG A 16 -20.61 -7.31 8.47
C ARG A 16 -19.97 -8.53 7.81
N LEU A 17 -18.80 -8.34 7.20
CA LEU A 17 -18.06 -9.42 6.55
C LEU A 17 -17.57 -10.46 7.56
N LEU A 18 -17.08 -10.04 8.73
CA LEU A 18 -16.69 -10.95 9.82
C LEU A 18 -17.89 -11.74 10.33
N ALA A 19 -19.03 -11.07 10.57
CA ALA A 19 -20.24 -11.74 11.03
C ALA A 19 -20.79 -12.74 9.98
N ALA A 20 -20.72 -12.39 8.69
CA ALA A 20 -21.08 -13.30 7.60
C ALA A 20 -20.12 -14.49 7.51
N SER A 21 -18.81 -14.25 7.66
CA SER A 21 -17.78 -15.29 7.63
C SER A 21 -17.96 -16.29 8.77
N GLN A 22 -18.32 -15.81 9.97
CA GLN A 22 -18.68 -16.67 11.11
C GLN A 22 -19.89 -17.54 10.80
N ARG A 23 -20.98 -16.95 10.30
CA ARG A 23 -22.19 -17.72 9.93
C ARG A 23 -21.92 -18.75 8.83
N ALA A 24 -20.97 -18.47 7.95
CA ALA A 24 -20.56 -19.36 6.87
C ALA A 24 -19.49 -20.39 7.29
N ASN A 25 -19.08 -20.42 8.57
CA ASN A 25 -18.00 -21.28 9.07
C ASN A 25 -16.69 -21.17 8.29
N VAL A 26 -16.31 -19.94 7.90
CA VAL A 26 -15.01 -19.67 7.28
C VAL A 26 -13.89 -20.09 8.24
N SER A 27 -12.96 -20.90 7.75
CA SER A 27 -11.88 -21.46 8.58
C SER A 27 -10.83 -20.42 8.97
N HIS A 28 -10.54 -19.45 8.09
CA HIS A 28 -9.52 -18.43 8.31
C HIS A 28 -9.83 -17.13 7.57
N PHE A 29 -9.67 -16.00 8.25
CA PHE A 29 -9.93 -14.67 7.71
C PHE A 29 -8.63 -13.86 7.53
N ILE A 30 -8.33 -13.41 6.32
CA ILE A 30 -7.12 -12.63 6.05
C ILE A 30 -7.49 -11.17 5.81
N PHE A 31 -6.86 -10.28 6.56
CA PHE A 31 -7.04 -8.83 6.44
C PHE A 31 -5.77 -8.15 5.91
N VAL A 32 -5.92 -7.46 4.77
CA VAL A 32 -4.83 -6.66 4.19
C VAL A 32 -4.89 -5.26 4.78
N SER A 33 -3.83 -4.91 5.50
CA SER A 33 -3.63 -3.61 6.15
C SER A 33 -2.44 -2.88 5.51
N ILE A 34 -2.11 -1.69 6.01
CA ILE A 34 -1.05 -0.83 5.44
C ILE A 34 0.05 -0.63 6.48
N VAL A 35 1.30 -0.61 6.03
CA VAL A 35 2.46 -0.31 6.89
C VAL A 35 2.38 1.13 7.42
N GLY A 36 2.70 1.32 8.70
CA GLY A 36 2.81 2.65 9.32
C GLY A 36 1.49 3.37 9.60
N LEU A 37 0.34 2.68 9.52
CA LEU A 37 -0.97 3.24 9.88
C LEU A 37 -0.99 3.82 11.30
N ASP A 38 -0.25 3.21 12.22
CA ASP A 38 -0.15 3.63 13.64
C ASP A 38 0.39 5.06 13.81
N PHE A 39 1.13 5.57 12.81
CA PHE A 39 1.77 6.89 12.83
C PHE A 39 1.15 7.88 11.84
N SER A 40 0.22 7.43 11.00
CA SER A 40 -0.39 8.26 9.98
C SER A 40 -1.52 9.11 10.57
N THR A 41 -1.51 10.40 10.25
CA THR A 41 -2.58 11.33 10.64
C THR A 41 -3.73 11.36 9.64
N LEU A 42 -3.68 10.57 8.57
CA LEU A 42 -4.70 10.55 7.54
C LEU A 42 -6.00 9.94 8.10
N PRO A 43 -7.18 10.52 7.81
CA PRO A 43 -8.46 10.03 8.34
C PRO A 43 -8.72 8.54 8.07
N TYR A 44 -8.30 8.02 6.91
CA TYR A 44 -8.45 6.60 6.58
C TYR A 44 -7.59 5.69 7.46
N SER A 45 -6.51 6.21 8.06
CA SER A 45 -5.61 5.39 8.85
C SER A 45 -6.27 4.91 10.14
N ARG A 46 -7.06 5.79 10.77
CA ARG A 46 -7.91 5.44 11.93
C ARG A 46 -8.96 4.40 11.56
N VAL A 47 -9.53 4.51 10.36
CA VAL A 47 -10.54 3.58 9.83
C VAL A 47 -9.95 2.19 9.58
N LYS A 48 -8.77 2.11 8.95
CA LYS A 48 -8.07 0.82 8.72
C LYS A 48 -7.60 0.20 10.03
N LEU A 49 -7.13 0.99 11.00
CA LEU A 49 -6.80 0.51 12.34
C LEU A 49 -8.03 -0.05 13.08
N ALA A 50 -9.18 0.62 12.97
CA ALA A 50 -10.43 0.12 13.54
C ALA A 50 -10.87 -1.21 12.89
N GLY A 51 -10.75 -1.34 11.56
CA GLY A 51 -10.99 -2.61 10.87
C GLY A 51 -10.03 -3.71 11.31
N GLU A 52 -8.75 -3.40 11.44
CA GLU A 52 -7.73 -4.33 11.93
C GLU A 52 -8.04 -4.79 13.37
N GLN A 53 -8.47 -3.87 14.24
CA GLN A 53 -8.88 -4.19 15.60
C GLN A 53 -10.11 -5.12 15.62
N LEU A 54 -11.13 -4.85 14.81
CA LEU A 54 -12.30 -5.72 14.67
C LEU A 54 -11.93 -7.15 14.24
N VAL A 55 -10.98 -7.28 13.30
CA VAL A 55 -10.49 -8.60 12.87
C VAL A 55 -9.77 -9.30 14.02
N ARG A 56 -8.93 -8.59 14.77
CA ARG A 56 -8.18 -9.15 15.91
C ARG A 56 -9.08 -9.63 17.03
N GLU A 57 -10.18 -8.92 17.28
CA GLU A 57 -11.20 -9.24 18.29
C GLU A 57 -12.19 -10.31 17.82
N SER A 58 -12.16 -10.69 16.54
CA SER A 58 -13.03 -11.73 16.00
C SER A 58 -12.70 -13.12 16.58
N PRO A 59 -13.71 -13.97 16.86
CA PRO A 59 -13.51 -15.37 17.21
C PRO A 59 -13.01 -16.25 16.05
N LEU A 60 -12.98 -15.74 14.81
CA LEU A 60 -12.40 -16.47 13.68
C LEU A 60 -10.87 -16.64 13.85
N SER A 61 -10.31 -17.70 13.29
CA SER A 61 -8.87 -17.69 12.99
C SER A 61 -8.60 -16.58 11.97
N TRP A 62 -7.55 -15.79 12.19
CA TRP A 62 -7.29 -14.62 11.36
C TRP A 62 -5.80 -14.36 11.15
N SER A 63 -5.46 -13.74 10.03
CA SER A 63 -4.14 -13.15 9.82
C SER A 63 -4.22 -11.73 9.28
N VAL A 64 -3.27 -10.89 9.71
CA VAL A 64 -3.15 -9.51 9.22
C VAL A 64 -1.83 -9.38 8.48
N ILE A 65 -1.89 -8.93 7.23
CA ILE A 65 -0.70 -8.63 6.42
C ILE A 65 -0.70 -7.15 6.09
N ARG A 66 0.36 -6.44 6.50
CA ARG A 66 0.54 -5.02 6.21
C ARG A 66 1.44 -4.85 4.99
N ALA A 67 0.95 -4.15 3.97
CA ALA A 67 1.72 -3.84 2.76
C ALA A 67 2.12 -2.36 2.72
N THR A 68 3.27 -2.04 2.10
CA THR A 68 3.60 -0.67 1.72
C THR A 68 2.69 -0.21 0.55
N PRO A 69 2.65 1.09 0.20
CA PRO A 69 1.83 1.56 -0.91
C PRO A 69 2.11 0.81 -2.22
N PHE A 70 1.07 0.55 -3.00
CA PHE A 70 1.22 -0.20 -4.25
C PHE A 70 1.78 0.65 -5.39
N PHE A 71 2.50 0.00 -6.31
CA PHE A 71 2.98 0.59 -7.55
C PHE A 71 1.89 1.31 -8.36
N TYR A 72 0.69 0.74 -8.51
CA TYR A 72 -0.38 1.39 -9.27
C TYR A 72 -0.87 2.70 -8.62
N LEU A 73 -0.86 2.78 -7.28
CA LEU A 73 -1.25 4.00 -6.56
C LEU A 73 -0.21 5.10 -6.77
N LEU A 74 1.06 4.74 -6.70
CA LEU A 74 2.17 5.63 -7.03
C LEU A 74 2.03 6.14 -8.48
N ALA A 75 1.75 5.25 -9.44
CA ALA A 75 1.55 5.61 -10.83
C ALA A 75 0.35 6.55 -11.03
N GLN A 76 -0.79 6.29 -10.38
CA GLN A 76 -1.98 7.14 -10.42
C GLN A 76 -1.71 8.53 -9.85
N MET A 77 -0.99 8.60 -8.72
CA MET A 77 -0.62 9.86 -8.10
C MET A 77 0.29 10.69 -9.03
N LEU A 78 1.31 10.06 -9.63
CA LEU A 78 2.18 10.72 -10.61
C LEU A 78 1.44 11.09 -11.89
N ALA A 79 0.48 10.28 -12.33
CA ALA A 79 -0.38 10.57 -13.48
C ALA A 79 -1.20 11.85 -13.25
N GLY A 80 -1.73 12.03 -12.04
CA GLY A 80 -2.44 13.24 -11.62
C GLY A 80 -1.58 14.51 -11.62
N LEU A 81 -0.25 14.38 -11.57
CA LEU A 81 0.70 15.51 -11.65
C LEU A 81 1.16 15.81 -13.09
N ARG A 82 0.78 14.99 -14.09
CA ARG A 82 1.32 15.10 -15.46
C ARG A 82 1.09 16.44 -16.14
N TRP A 83 0.02 17.15 -15.77
CA TRP A 83 -0.33 18.47 -16.32
C TRP A 83 0.53 19.60 -15.73
N LEU A 84 1.17 19.40 -14.58
CA LEU A 84 2.07 20.37 -13.98
C LEU A 84 3.46 20.31 -14.65
N PRO A 85 4.10 21.45 -14.95
CA PRO A 85 5.45 21.48 -15.52
C PRO A 85 6.54 21.12 -14.50
N VAL A 86 6.27 21.32 -13.21
CA VAL A 86 7.18 21.09 -12.09
C VAL A 86 6.53 20.15 -11.08
N TRP A 87 7.26 19.12 -10.68
CA TRP A 87 6.85 18.16 -9.65
C TRP A 87 7.68 18.37 -8.39
N LEU A 88 7.05 18.98 -7.38
CA LEU A 88 7.64 19.14 -6.05
C LEU A 88 7.39 17.86 -5.25
N LEU A 89 8.45 17.08 -5.00
CA LEU A 89 8.31 15.74 -4.44
C LEU A 89 9.24 15.50 -3.24
N PRO A 90 8.78 14.79 -2.21
CA PRO A 90 9.59 14.53 -1.02
C PRO A 90 10.77 13.61 -1.33
N THR A 91 11.84 13.72 -0.53
CA THR A 91 13.01 12.83 -0.62
C THR A 91 12.98 11.66 0.35
N SER A 92 11.85 11.45 1.04
CA SER A 92 11.71 10.37 2.02
C SER A 92 11.87 9.00 1.36
N PRO A 93 12.63 8.09 1.98
CA PRO A 93 12.75 6.73 1.49
C PRO A 93 11.41 5.99 1.66
N SER A 94 11.12 5.13 0.68
CA SER A 94 9.96 4.25 0.68
C SER A 94 10.25 3.04 -0.21
N ASN A 95 9.59 1.91 0.04
CA ASN A 95 9.63 0.76 -0.86
C ASN A 95 8.21 0.30 -1.25
N PRO A 96 7.53 1.04 -2.14
CA PRO A 96 6.24 0.61 -2.68
C PRO A 96 6.33 -0.78 -3.31
N VAL A 97 5.23 -1.53 -3.27
CA VAL A 97 5.22 -2.97 -3.61
C VAL A 97 4.33 -3.27 -4.82
N ASP A 98 4.64 -4.33 -5.55
CA ASP A 98 3.76 -4.83 -6.59
C ASP A 98 2.59 -5.65 -6.01
N THR A 99 1.42 -5.50 -6.63
CA THR A 99 0.22 -6.27 -6.26
C THR A 99 0.40 -7.78 -6.42
N ARG A 100 1.19 -8.26 -7.39
CA ARG A 100 1.41 -9.69 -7.61
C ARG A 100 2.25 -10.31 -6.50
N ASP A 101 3.21 -9.56 -5.95
CA ASP A 101 4.01 -10.03 -4.82
C ASP A 101 3.19 -10.13 -3.54
N VAL A 102 2.30 -9.16 -3.28
CA VAL A 102 1.35 -9.23 -2.18
C VAL A 102 0.34 -10.37 -2.38
N ALA A 103 -0.17 -10.56 -3.60
CA ALA A 103 -1.08 -11.67 -3.91
C ALA A 103 -0.41 -13.04 -3.69
N ARG A 104 0.85 -13.21 -4.08
CA ARG A 104 1.62 -14.44 -3.81
C ARG A 104 1.77 -14.68 -2.31
N TYR A 105 2.02 -13.62 -1.54
CA TYR A 105 2.12 -13.73 -0.09
C TYR A 105 0.77 -14.07 0.57
N LEU A 106 -0.33 -13.49 0.08
CA LEU A 106 -1.67 -13.83 0.54
C LEU A 106 -2.01 -15.29 0.22
N ALA A 107 -1.65 -15.79 -0.96
CA ALA A 107 -1.85 -17.19 -1.30
C ALA A 107 -1.09 -18.14 -0.36
N GLN A 108 0.14 -17.78 0.02
CA GLN A 108 0.89 -18.53 1.05
C GLN A 108 0.16 -18.50 2.40
N ALA A 109 -0.35 -17.33 2.80
CA ALA A 109 -1.11 -17.15 4.04
C ALA A 109 -2.42 -17.93 4.10
N VAL A 110 -3.08 -18.11 2.95
CA VAL A 110 -4.26 -18.99 2.87
C VAL A 110 -3.84 -20.44 3.06
N SER A 111 -2.72 -20.86 2.45
CA SER A 111 -2.25 -22.24 2.50
C SER A 111 -1.74 -22.66 3.88
N ASP A 112 -1.02 -21.79 4.59
CA ASP A 112 -0.47 -22.09 5.92
C ASP A 112 -1.47 -21.88 7.06
N GLY A 113 -2.44 -20.96 6.89
CA GLY A 113 -3.48 -20.69 7.88
C GLY A 113 -2.94 -20.13 9.20
N GLU A 114 -1.72 -19.61 9.23
CA GLU A 114 -1.10 -19.13 10.46
C GLU A 114 -1.86 -17.94 11.04
N ARG A 115 -2.28 -18.05 12.30
CA ARG A 115 -2.99 -16.97 13.00
C ARG A 115 -2.02 -15.89 13.48
N GLY A 116 -2.40 -14.64 13.29
CA GLY A 116 -1.71 -13.49 13.88
C GLY A 116 -1.30 -12.40 12.90
N VAL A 117 -0.54 -11.43 13.39
CA VAL A 117 0.07 -10.40 12.55
C VAL A 117 1.28 -11.02 11.86
N ARG A 118 1.25 -11.03 10.53
CA ARG A 118 2.35 -11.58 9.72
C ARG A 118 3.39 -10.51 9.38
N PRO A 119 4.61 -10.90 8.97
CA PRO A 119 5.62 -9.99 8.47
C PRO A 119 5.07 -8.98 7.45
N GLN A 120 5.46 -7.72 7.62
CA GLN A 120 5.11 -6.65 6.70
C GLN A 120 5.79 -6.87 5.35
N ILE A 121 5.08 -6.55 4.25
CA ILE A 121 5.61 -6.72 2.89
C ILE A 121 5.83 -5.37 2.20
N GLY A 122 7.05 -5.17 1.71
CA GLY A 122 7.43 -4.02 0.89
C GLY A 122 8.02 -4.44 -0.45
N GLY A 123 8.22 -3.48 -1.35
CA GLY A 123 8.93 -3.74 -2.60
C GLY A 123 10.42 -3.98 -2.39
N PRO A 124 11.11 -4.56 -3.39
CA PRO A 124 12.55 -4.87 -3.29
C PRO A 124 13.44 -3.61 -3.21
N GLU A 125 12.94 -2.46 -3.66
CA GLU A 125 13.75 -1.24 -3.82
C GLU A 125 13.34 -0.16 -2.82
N VAL A 126 14.23 0.17 -1.89
CA VAL A 126 14.08 1.34 -1.00
C VAL A 126 14.71 2.55 -1.68
N MET A 127 13.89 3.53 -2.06
CA MET A 127 14.37 4.73 -2.74
C MET A 127 13.57 5.99 -2.33
N PRO A 128 14.14 7.19 -2.49
CA PRO A 128 13.39 8.43 -2.36
C PRO A 128 12.21 8.50 -3.33
N PHE A 129 11.09 9.09 -2.90
CA PHE A 129 9.92 9.30 -3.78
C PHE A 129 10.27 10.02 -5.09
N SER A 130 11.12 11.04 -5.01
CA SER A 130 11.63 11.76 -6.20
C SER A 130 12.35 10.86 -7.21
N THR A 131 12.97 9.75 -6.78
CA THR A 131 13.63 8.78 -7.68
C THR A 131 12.62 7.91 -8.41
N PHE A 132 11.56 7.45 -7.75
CA PHE A 132 10.45 6.76 -8.42
C PHE A 132 9.80 7.63 -9.50
N ALA A 133 9.61 8.92 -9.20
CA ALA A 133 9.05 9.88 -10.15
C ALA A 133 9.96 10.17 -11.35
N ARG A 134 11.28 10.23 -11.14
CA ARG A 134 12.26 10.31 -12.24
C ARG A 134 12.11 9.11 -13.17
N GLN A 135 12.10 7.90 -12.62
CA GLN A 135 11.95 6.68 -13.42
C GLN A 135 10.61 6.64 -14.19
N TYR A 136 9.50 7.06 -13.55
CA TYR A 136 8.20 7.18 -14.20
C TYR A 136 8.21 8.19 -15.37
N ARG A 137 8.77 9.38 -15.13
CA ARG A 137 8.93 10.43 -16.13
C ARG A 137 9.74 9.93 -17.33
N ASP A 138 10.87 9.27 -17.06
CA ASP A 138 11.81 8.81 -18.08
C ASP A 138 11.19 7.72 -18.96
N VAL A 139 10.48 6.74 -18.35
CA VAL A 139 9.78 5.68 -19.10
C VAL A 139 8.67 6.25 -19.99
N LEU A 140 7.94 7.27 -19.54
CA LEU A 140 6.86 7.90 -20.30
C LEU A 140 7.33 9.02 -21.24
N GLY A 141 8.64 9.28 -21.35
CA GLY A 141 9.18 10.34 -22.21
C GLY A 141 8.74 11.76 -21.82
N LEU A 142 8.36 11.98 -20.56
CA LEU A 142 7.85 13.26 -20.09
C LEU A 142 9.00 14.25 -19.84
N ARG A 143 8.82 15.52 -20.22
CA ARG A 143 9.75 16.61 -19.89
C ARG A 143 9.23 17.40 -18.71
N ARG A 144 9.56 16.95 -17.49
CA ARG A 144 9.11 17.55 -16.22
C ARG A 144 10.28 17.81 -15.28
N LEU A 145 10.32 19.00 -14.71
CA LEU A 145 11.30 19.37 -13.70
C LEU A 145 10.88 18.74 -12.37
N ILE A 146 11.74 17.92 -11.78
CA ILE A 146 11.49 17.31 -10.47
C ILE A 146 12.32 18.09 -9.46
N LEU A 147 11.64 18.77 -8.54
CA LEU A 147 12.26 19.49 -7.44
C LEU A 147 12.13 18.63 -6.17
N PRO A 148 13.22 17.96 -5.74
CA PRO A 148 13.21 17.24 -4.48
C PRO A 148 13.18 18.23 -3.31
N PHE A 149 12.38 17.95 -2.29
CA PHE A 149 12.43 18.69 -1.03
C PHE A 149 12.51 17.74 0.18
N PRO A 150 13.34 18.08 1.18
CA PRO A 150 13.40 17.28 2.41
C PRO A 150 12.13 17.51 3.23
N VAL A 151 11.65 16.44 3.86
CA VAL A 151 10.58 16.51 4.86
C VAL A 151 11.00 15.77 6.12
N SER A 152 10.46 16.18 7.26
CA SER A 152 10.72 15.48 8.52
C SER A 152 10.13 14.07 8.50
N ARG A 153 10.69 13.15 9.29
CA ARG A 153 10.18 11.77 9.41
C ARG A 153 8.68 11.73 9.77
N LYS A 154 8.21 12.64 10.62
CA LYS A 154 6.78 12.75 10.98
C LYS A 154 5.92 13.06 9.76
N ILE A 155 6.35 13.99 8.91
CA ILE A 155 5.65 14.34 7.67
C ILE A 155 5.71 13.16 6.68
N SER A 156 6.85 12.48 6.55
CA SER A 156 6.96 11.28 5.72
C SER A 156 5.94 10.20 6.09
N LEU A 157 5.84 9.88 7.38
CA LEU A 157 4.88 8.90 7.89
C LEU A 157 3.43 9.36 7.67
N ALA A 158 3.15 10.64 7.91
CA ALA A 158 1.84 11.23 7.64
C ALA A 158 1.44 11.13 6.17
N LEU A 159 2.41 11.21 5.24
CA LEU A 159 2.19 11.05 3.79
C LEU A 159 2.16 9.58 3.33
N GLY A 160 2.32 8.60 4.23
CA GLY A 160 2.40 7.19 3.87
C GLY A 160 3.71 6.81 3.16
N LEU A 161 4.75 7.64 3.27
CA LEU A 161 6.09 7.32 2.78
C LEU A 161 6.79 6.45 3.82
N VAL A 162 6.48 5.17 3.73
CA VAL A 162 6.91 4.12 4.67
C VAL A 162 7.79 3.10 3.97
N GLU A 163 8.60 2.43 4.76
CA GLU A 163 9.41 1.30 4.31
C GLU A 163 9.34 0.14 5.29
N THR A 164 9.57 -1.07 4.78
CA THR A 164 9.74 -2.28 5.60
C THR A 164 10.76 -3.22 4.97
N SER A 165 11.52 -3.92 5.81
CA SER A 165 12.49 -4.94 5.42
C SER A 165 12.12 -6.35 5.92
N GLU A 166 10.96 -6.51 6.58
CA GLU A 166 10.55 -7.81 7.15
C GLU A 166 10.31 -8.86 6.06
N ARG A 167 9.67 -8.45 4.95
CA ARG A 167 9.52 -9.24 3.74
C ARG A 167 9.58 -8.34 2.52
N LEU A 168 10.34 -8.77 1.51
CA LEU A 168 10.50 -8.04 0.26
C LEU A 168 9.82 -8.81 -0.87
N GLY A 169 9.11 -8.08 -1.73
CA GLY A 169 8.69 -8.55 -3.04
C GLY A 169 9.90 -8.70 -3.97
N GLU A 170 9.65 -9.23 -5.16
CA GLU A 170 10.69 -9.49 -6.16
C GLU A 170 10.64 -8.47 -7.30
N ARG A 171 9.46 -7.89 -7.54
CA ARG A 171 9.22 -7.08 -8.72
C ARG A 171 9.67 -5.63 -8.49
N THR A 172 10.55 -5.15 -9.37
CA THR A 172 11.04 -3.76 -9.34
C THR A 172 10.05 -2.79 -9.96
N TRP A 173 10.16 -1.51 -9.58
CA TRP A 173 9.31 -0.45 -10.13
C TRP A 173 9.54 -0.27 -11.63
N LYS A 174 10.79 -0.32 -12.09
CA LYS A 174 11.12 -0.23 -13.53
C LYS A 174 10.52 -1.37 -14.35
N ALA A 175 10.60 -2.61 -13.83
CA ALA A 175 10.02 -3.77 -14.51
C ALA A 175 8.49 -3.66 -14.55
N TRP A 176 7.85 -3.18 -13.48
CA TRP A 176 6.43 -2.89 -13.47
C TRP A 176 6.05 -1.81 -14.50
N LEU A 177 6.76 -0.68 -14.54
CA LEU A 177 6.50 0.41 -15.49
C LEU A 177 6.63 -0.01 -16.96
N SER A 178 7.62 -0.84 -17.27
CA SER A 178 7.88 -1.31 -18.64
C SER A 178 6.74 -2.16 -19.18
N GLU A 179 6.08 -2.96 -18.32
CA GLU A 179 4.87 -3.71 -18.70
C GLU A 179 3.66 -2.80 -18.92
N GLN A 180 3.50 -1.74 -18.11
CA GLN A 180 2.39 -0.80 -18.27
C GLN A 180 2.54 0.09 -19.51
N GLY A 181 3.76 0.44 -19.89
CA GLY A 181 4.06 1.25 -21.08
C GLY A 181 3.71 0.57 -22.41
N GLY A 182 3.54 -0.76 -22.42
CA GLY A 182 3.01 -1.51 -23.57
C GLY A 182 1.48 -1.49 -23.68
N CYS A 183 0.79 -0.93 -22.67
CA CYS A 183 -0.65 -0.77 -22.60
C CYS A 183 -0.97 0.72 -22.37
N ALA A 184 -0.50 1.58 -23.26
CA ALA A 184 -1.04 2.93 -23.34
C ALA A 184 -2.40 2.85 -24.06
N PRO A 185 -3.51 3.36 -23.48
CA PRO A 185 -4.75 3.54 -24.23
C PRO A 185 -4.58 4.53 -25.37
#